data_AF-A0A0L1IWP7-F1
#
_entry.id   AF-A0A0L1IWP7-F1
#
_cell.length_a   1.000
_cell.length_b   1.000
_cell.length_c   1.000
_cell.angle_alpha   90.00
_cell.angle_beta   90.00
_cell.angle_gamma   90.00
#
_symmetry.space_group_name_H-M   'P 1'
#
loop_
_entity.id
_entity.type
_entity.pdbx_description
1 polymer ?
#
loop_
_entity_poly.entity_id
_entity_poly.type
_entity_poly.pdbx_seq_one_letter_code
_entity_poly.pdbx_strand_id
1 'polypeptide(L)'
;MPSFFHSVAIIALLAVAILSGVASAYPQPAVTDVSVPSESSTTPIMLYKERDGDIIKRSKTLKIGANPEKAHTCPKTNRYATPVEYSSGQLQKAFIQAAQYANDGKQIGARKYPHYFGNNEKLPFDCGKKKMEFPLDKDSPGNVYSGQAVTDLPDRIVLEVKEEKKVTRVKFCGVMRHGNDGDFLNCS
;
A
#
# COMPACT_ATOMS: atom_id res chain seq x y z
N MET A 1 -20.92 -64.61 -22.07
CA MET A 1 -22.19 -64.76 -21.32
C MET A 1 -22.76 -63.36 -21.09
N PRO A 2 -23.88 -62.99 -21.75
CA PRO A 2 -24.67 -61.80 -21.42
C PRO A 2 -25.65 -62.13 -20.27
N SER A 3 -26.26 -61.12 -19.63
CA SER A 3 -27.59 -61.10 -18.96
C SER A 3 -27.59 -60.25 -17.67
N PHE A 4 -28.63 -59.54 -17.23
CA PHE A 4 -29.82 -58.86 -17.76
C PHE A 4 -30.28 -57.95 -16.57
N PHE A 5 -30.58 -56.67 -16.86
CA PHE A 5 -31.61 -55.75 -16.31
C PHE A 5 -32.15 -55.84 -14.87
N HIS A 6 -32.42 -54.67 -14.26
CA HIS A 6 -33.74 -54.09 -13.86
C HIS A 6 -33.46 -52.84 -12.96
N SER A 7 -33.78 -51.60 -13.37
CA SER A 7 -35.08 -50.87 -13.21
C SER A 7 -35.49 -50.77 -11.73
N VAL A 8 -35.79 -49.63 -11.08
CA VAL A 8 -36.85 -48.62 -11.32
C VAL A 8 -36.64 -47.46 -10.30
N ALA A 9 -36.54 -46.21 -10.76
CA ALA A 9 -37.45 -45.04 -10.57
C ALA A 9 -37.81 -44.60 -9.12
N ILE A 10 -37.41 -43.38 -8.71
CA ILE A 10 -38.19 -42.12 -8.59
C ILE A 10 -39.17 -42.08 -7.40
N ILE A 11 -39.04 -41.08 -6.51
CA ILE A 11 -40.10 -40.11 -6.15
C ILE A 11 -39.48 -38.96 -5.33
N ALA A 12 -39.82 -37.75 -5.75
CA ALA A 12 -39.45 -36.44 -5.23
C ALA A 12 -40.09 -36.11 -3.87
N LEU A 13 -39.59 -35.08 -3.18
CA LEU A 13 -40.42 -34.09 -2.49
C LEU A 13 -39.68 -32.76 -2.29
N LEU A 14 -40.28 -31.71 -2.85
CA LEU A 14 -39.97 -30.29 -2.64
C LEU A 14 -40.32 -29.82 -1.23
N ALA A 15 -39.69 -28.71 -0.82
CA ALA A 15 -40.19 -27.56 -0.03
C ALA A 15 -39.15 -27.15 1.03
N VAL A 16 -38.88 -25.89 1.37
CA VAL A 16 -39.36 -24.55 1.01
C VAL A 16 -38.30 -23.59 1.58
N ALA A 17 -38.14 -22.42 0.95
CA ALA A 17 -37.24 -21.35 1.39
C ALA A 17 -37.66 -20.71 2.72
N ILE A 18 -36.69 -20.33 3.56
CA ILE A 18 -36.84 -19.19 4.48
C ILE A 18 -35.60 -18.31 4.37
N LEU A 19 -35.73 -17.22 3.61
CA LEU A 19 -34.88 -16.06 3.72
C LEU A 19 -35.39 -15.24 4.91
N SER A 20 -34.67 -15.22 6.02
CA SER A 20 -34.87 -14.24 7.08
C SER A 20 -33.89 -13.09 6.88
N GLY A 21 -34.29 -12.12 6.06
CA GLY A 21 -33.69 -10.79 6.06
C GLY A 21 -34.23 -10.00 7.25
N VAL A 22 -33.35 -9.63 8.18
CA VAL A 22 -33.68 -8.67 9.23
C VAL A 22 -33.63 -7.26 8.65
N ALA A 23 -34.79 -6.74 8.24
CA ALA A 23 -34.99 -5.34 7.98
C ALA A 23 -35.23 -4.62 9.31
N SER A 24 -34.24 -3.84 9.77
CA SER A 24 -34.40 -2.93 10.89
C SER A 24 -35.17 -1.69 10.42
N ALA A 25 -36.49 -1.69 10.58
CA ALA A 25 -37.32 -0.50 10.37
C ALA A 25 -37.25 0.40 11.61
N TYR A 26 -36.54 1.52 11.51
CA TYR A 26 -36.69 2.63 12.45
C TYR A 26 -37.91 3.48 12.04
N PRO A 27 -38.75 3.92 12.99
CA PRO A 27 -39.89 4.78 12.68
C PRO A 27 -39.42 6.19 12.29
N GLN A 28 -39.92 6.69 11.16
CA GLN A 28 -39.75 8.09 10.76
C GLN A 28 -40.87 8.95 11.37
N PRO A 29 -40.56 10.16 11.89
CA PRO A 29 -41.58 11.16 12.18
C PRO A 29 -42.01 11.89 10.90
N ALA A 30 -43.26 12.34 10.93
CA ALA A 30 -44.05 12.82 9.81
C ALA A 30 -43.54 14.10 9.11
N VAL A 31 -43.88 14.16 7.83
CA VAL A 31 -43.73 15.22 6.83
C VAL A 31 -44.29 16.59 7.27
N THR A 32 -43.58 17.65 6.89
CA THR A 32 -44.20 18.87 6.37
C THR A 32 -43.49 19.34 5.11
N ASP A 33 -44.26 19.42 4.04
CA ASP A 33 -43.97 19.96 2.71
C ASP A 33 -43.27 21.32 2.72
N VAL A 34 -42.18 21.43 1.95
CA VAL A 34 -41.88 22.65 1.17
C VAL A 34 -41.24 22.23 -0.16
N SER A 35 -41.80 22.80 -1.22
CA SER A 35 -41.61 22.56 -2.65
C SER A 35 -40.23 22.97 -3.22
N VAL A 36 -40.08 22.68 -4.52
CA VAL A 36 -39.13 23.23 -5.55
C VAL A 36 -37.79 22.43 -5.75
N PRO A 37 -37.15 22.46 -6.94
CA PRO A 37 -37.35 21.58 -8.09
C PRO A 37 -36.09 20.74 -8.47
N SER A 38 -36.29 19.86 -9.44
CA SER A 38 -35.30 19.16 -10.30
C SER A 38 -34.01 19.95 -10.60
N GLU A 39 -32.84 19.35 -10.32
CA GLU A 39 -31.82 19.00 -11.34
C GLU A 39 -30.47 18.53 -10.73
N SER A 40 -29.89 17.55 -11.43
CA SER A 40 -28.46 17.32 -11.62
C SER A 40 -27.57 16.90 -10.44
N SER A 41 -27.12 15.65 -10.57
CA SER A 41 -25.96 15.03 -9.94
C SER A 41 -24.73 15.94 -9.93
N THR A 42 -24.28 16.37 -8.75
CA THR A 42 -22.89 16.76 -8.47
C THR A 42 -22.61 16.50 -7.00
N THR A 43 -21.58 15.69 -6.74
CA THR A 43 -21.02 15.38 -5.42
C THR A 43 -20.76 16.63 -4.57
N PRO A 44 -21.02 16.61 -3.25
CA PRO A 44 -20.87 17.80 -2.43
C PRO A 44 -19.37 18.12 -2.20
N ILE A 45 -18.97 19.29 -2.67
CA ILE A 45 -17.76 19.99 -2.28
C ILE A 45 -17.91 20.36 -0.80
N MET A 46 -17.21 19.65 0.08
CA MET A 46 -17.05 20.04 1.48
C MET A 46 -16.19 21.31 1.53
N LEU A 47 -16.87 22.45 1.61
CA LEU A 47 -16.32 23.78 1.79
C LEU A 47 -15.94 23.95 3.28
N TYR A 48 -14.67 23.69 3.64
CA TYR A 48 -14.17 24.10 4.95
C TYR A 48 -13.64 25.54 4.90
N LYS A 49 -14.31 26.34 5.74
CA LYS A 49 -14.10 27.74 6.05
C LYS A 49 -12.63 28.05 6.35
N GLU A 50 -12.15 29.08 5.66
CA GLU A 50 -10.87 29.76 5.85
C GLU A 50 -10.70 30.22 7.31
N ARG A 51 -9.62 29.78 7.94
CA ARG A 51 -9.04 30.45 9.10
C ARG A 51 -7.63 30.89 8.73
N ASP A 52 -7.51 32.20 8.64
CA ASP A 52 -6.31 32.99 8.45
C ASP A 52 -5.24 32.66 9.51
N GLY A 53 -3.98 32.55 9.09
CA GLY A 53 -2.84 32.24 9.97
C GLY A 53 -1.85 31.18 9.46
N ASP A 54 -1.20 31.43 8.33
CA ASP A 54 0.21 31.07 8.06
C ASP A 54 0.72 29.61 8.14
N ILE A 55 -0.12 28.58 7.98
CA ILE A 55 0.36 27.17 7.89
C ILE A 55 -0.41 26.38 6.82
N ILE A 56 -0.32 26.79 5.55
CA ILE A 56 -0.48 25.82 4.45
C ILE A 56 0.92 25.54 3.93
N LYS A 57 1.59 24.57 4.56
CA LYS A 57 2.72 23.86 3.96
C LYS A 57 2.16 23.10 2.75
N ARG A 58 1.90 23.82 1.66
CA ARG A 58 1.28 23.30 0.45
C ARG A 58 2.16 22.13 0.01
N SER A 59 1.67 20.91 0.19
CA SER A 59 2.38 19.69 -0.18
C SER A 59 2.85 19.86 -1.62
N LYS A 60 4.16 19.73 -1.84
CA LYS A 60 4.75 19.89 -3.18
C LYS A 60 4.08 18.90 -4.13
N THR A 61 4.05 19.23 -5.42
CA THR A 61 3.59 18.26 -6.42
C THR A 61 4.58 17.09 -6.46
N LEU A 62 4.12 15.89 -6.12
CA LEU A 62 4.91 14.67 -6.26
C LEU A 62 5.04 14.31 -7.75
N LYS A 63 6.27 14.10 -8.22
CA LYS A 63 6.57 13.58 -9.56
C LYS A 63 7.40 12.31 -9.44
N ILE A 64 6.91 11.22 -10.04
CA ILE A 64 7.65 9.97 -10.13
C ILE A 64 8.60 10.02 -11.32
N GLY A 65 9.90 9.82 -11.06
CA GLY A 65 10.96 9.83 -12.08
C GLY A 65 11.32 8.45 -12.63
N ALA A 66 11.21 7.40 -11.81
CA ALA A 66 11.33 6.01 -12.24
C ALA A 66 10.57 5.11 -11.26
N ASN A 67 9.86 4.11 -11.79
CA ASN A 67 9.10 3.11 -11.02
C ASN A 67 9.91 1.81 -10.85
N PRO A 68 9.57 0.97 -9.86
CA PRO A 68 10.05 -0.41 -9.81
C PRO A 68 9.36 -1.24 -10.89
N GLU A 69 9.99 -1.38 -12.06
CA GLU A 69 9.42 -2.09 -13.21
C GLU A 69 9.70 -3.60 -13.21
N LYS A 70 10.62 -4.05 -12.35
CA LYS A 70 11.07 -5.45 -12.26
C LYS A 70 10.84 -6.00 -10.85
N ALA A 71 10.74 -7.31 -10.75
CA ALA A 71 10.82 -7.99 -9.46
C ALA A 71 12.23 -7.88 -8.89
N HIS A 72 12.35 -7.97 -7.56
CA HIS A 72 13.64 -8.04 -6.87
C HIS A 72 13.62 -9.18 -5.87
N THR A 73 14.70 -9.97 -5.84
CA THR A 73 14.89 -11.07 -4.91
C THR A 73 15.95 -10.70 -3.89
N CYS A 74 15.56 -10.69 -2.62
CA CYS A 74 16.48 -10.53 -1.52
C CYS A 74 17.08 -11.88 -1.11
N PRO A 75 18.42 -11.99 -1.00
CA PRO A 75 19.08 -13.26 -0.72
C PRO A 75 18.81 -13.73 0.71
N LYS A 76 18.96 -15.03 0.96
CA LYS A 76 19.02 -15.54 2.33
C LYS A 76 20.27 -15.02 3.06
N THR A 77 20.16 -14.84 4.36
CA THR A 77 21.29 -14.58 5.26
C THR A 77 21.22 -15.56 6.44
N ASN A 78 22.24 -15.59 7.31
CA ASN A 78 22.20 -16.42 8.51
C ASN A 78 21.11 -15.95 9.48
N ARG A 79 20.84 -14.64 9.50
CA ARG A 79 19.77 -14.04 10.31
C ARG A 79 18.39 -14.19 9.67
N TYR A 80 18.31 -14.18 8.34
CA TYR A 80 17.06 -14.24 7.59
C TYR A 80 17.13 -15.38 6.57
N ALA A 81 16.78 -16.59 7.01
CA ALA A 81 17.04 -17.83 6.29
C ALA A 81 16.28 -17.99 4.96
N THR A 82 15.18 -17.26 4.78
CA THR A 82 14.31 -17.38 3.61
C THR A 82 14.58 -16.25 2.62
N PRO A 83 14.92 -16.57 1.34
CA PRO A 83 14.93 -15.54 0.30
C PRO A 83 13.52 -15.02 0.08
N VAL A 84 13.39 -13.73 -0.25
CA VAL A 84 12.08 -13.11 -0.46
C VAL A 84 12.08 -12.43 -1.82
N GLU A 85 11.12 -12.80 -2.65
CA GLU A 85 10.88 -12.15 -3.92
C GLU A 85 9.76 -11.14 -3.77
N TYR A 86 10.00 -9.92 -4.23
CA TYR A 86 8.99 -8.88 -4.36
C TYR A 86 8.71 -8.67 -5.84
N SER A 87 7.47 -8.85 -6.26
CA SER A 87 7.01 -8.48 -7.59
C SER A 87 7.06 -6.96 -7.80
N SER A 88 7.14 -6.52 -9.07
CA SER A 88 7.10 -5.09 -9.41
C SER A 88 5.87 -4.38 -8.85
N GLY A 89 4.68 -5.00 -8.92
CA GLY A 89 3.44 -4.42 -8.39
C GLY A 89 3.43 -4.26 -6.87
N GLN A 90 4.08 -5.18 -6.14
CA GLN A 90 4.27 -5.07 -4.68
C GLN A 90 5.21 -3.92 -4.32
N LEU A 91 6.34 -3.84 -5.01
CA LEU A 91 7.31 -2.75 -4.85
C LEU A 91 6.70 -1.40 -5.21
N GLN A 92 5.88 -1.33 -6.25
CA GLN A 92 5.24 -0.10 -6.70
C GLN A 92 4.30 0.46 -5.62
N LYS A 93 3.53 -0.40 -4.94
CA LYS A 93 2.66 0.02 -3.82
C LYS A 93 3.48 0.64 -2.68
N ALA A 94 4.52 -0.06 -2.23
CA ALA A 94 5.39 0.42 -1.16
C ALA A 94 6.13 1.71 -1.57
N PHE A 95 6.63 1.77 -2.80
CA PHE A 95 7.31 2.92 -3.39
C PHE A 95 6.43 4.16 -3.42
N ILE A 96 5.20 4.06 -3.93
CA ILE A 96 4.27 5.19 -4.01
C ILE A 96 3.96 5.73 -2.61
N GLN A 97 3.73 4.84 -1.63
CA GLN A 97 3.47 5.26 -0.26
C GLN A 97 4.67 5.96 0.37
N ALA A 98 5.87 5.41 0.20
CA ALA A 98 7.11 6.02 0.69
C ALA A 98 7.38 7.38 0.02
N ALA A 99 7.14 7.48 -1.28
CA ALA A 99 7.26 8.73 -2.04
C ALA A 99 6.30 9.80 -1.54
N GLN A 100 5.05 9.42 -1.23
CA GLN A 100 4.07 10.33 -0.65
C GLN A 100 4.49 10.81 0.74
N TYR A 101 4.95 9.90 1.60
CA TYR A 101 5.47 10.27 2.92
C TYR A 101 6.68 11.21 2.83
N ALA A 102 7.62 10.94 1.93
CA ALA A 102 8.75 11.84 1.69
C ALA A 102 8.31 13.21 1.19
N ASN A 103 7.36 13.26 0.24
CA ASN A 103 6.83 14.51 -0.30
C ASN A 103 6.12 15.37 0.75
N ASP A 104 5.37 14.73 1.65
CA ASP A 104 4.59 15.40 2.68
C ASP A 104 5.44 15.74 3.91
N GLY A 105 6.71 15.30 3.94
CA GLY A 105 7.57 15.39 5.12
C GLY A 105 7.04 14.59 6.30
N LYS A 106 6.30 13.51 6.04
CA LYS A 106 5.71 12.62 7.03
C LYS A 106 6.65 11.45 7.28
N GLN A 107 6.80 11.07 8.55
CA GLN A 107 7.54 9.90 8.97
C GLN A 107 6.69 9.07 9.94
N ILE A 108 6.82 7.74 9.88
CA ILE A 108 6.03 6.77 10.64
C ILE A 108 6.92 5.74 11.35
N GLY A 109 6.35 5.10 12.37
CA GLY A 109 7.03 4.09 13.19
C GLY A 109 8.10 4.67 14.11
N ALA A 110 8.58 3.86 15.05
CA ALA A 110 9.57 4.28 16.05
C ALA A 110 10.90 4.76 15.44
N ARG A 111 11.23 4.26 14.25
CA ARG A 111 12.44 4.61 13.49
C ARG A 111 12.25 5.73 12.46
N LYS A 112 11.06 6.33 12.39
CA LYS A 112 10.74 7.50 11.56
C LYS A 112 10.98 7.28 10.05
N TYR A 113 10.36 6.24 9.48
CA TYR A 113 10.43 5.95 8.06
C TYR A 113 9.43 6.77 7.22
N PRO A 114 9.75 7.14 5.96
CA PRO A 114 11.04 6.97 5.31
C PRO A 114 12.07 7.94 5.92
N HIS A 115 13.33 7.53 5.91
CA HIS A 115 14.45 8.37 6.38
C HIS A 115 15.68 8.19 5.50
N TYR A 116 16.65 9.10 5.62
CA TYR A 116 17.84 9.10 4.78
C TYR A 116 18.67 7.83 4.97
N PHE A 117 19.06 7.24 3.83
CA PHE A 117 19.95 6.09 3.75
C PHE A 117 21.36 6.54 3.35
N GLY A 118 22.34 6.30 4.22
CA GLY A 118 23.73 6.74 4.02
C GLY A 118 24.49 5.96 2.93
N ASN A 119 24.15 4.68 2.72
CA ASN A 119 24.84 3.77 1.79
C ASN A 119 26.36 3.67 2.04
N ASN A 120 26.75 3.45 3.30
CA ASN A 120 28.16 3.27 3.67
C ASN A 120 28.76 1.99 3.07
N GLU A 121 27.89 1.02 2.79
CA GLU A 121 28.16 -0.26 2.13
C GLU A 121 28.44 -0.10 0.64
N LYS A 122 28.21 1.09 0.07
CA LYS A 122 28.40 1.41 -1.35
C LYS A 122 27.62 0.46 -2.29
N LEU A 123 26.38 0.14 -1.92
CA LEU A 123 25.50 -0.64 -2.79
C LEU A 123 25.31 0.08 -4.14
N PRO A 124 25.27 -0.68 -5.26
CA PRO A 124 25.33 -0.15 -6.62
C PRO A 124 23.98 0.40 -7.11
N PHE A 125 23.30 1.18 -6.27
CA PHE A 125 22.04 1.82 -6.64
C PHE A 125 22.28 2.92 -7.66
N ASP A 126 21.56 2.86 -8.79
CA ASP A 126 21.53 3.95 -9.77
C ASP A 126 20.71 5.12 -9.21
N CYS A 127 21.26 5.84 -8.22
CA CYS A 127 20.61 6.98 -7.59
C CYS A 127 21.65 8.01 -7.14
N GLY A 128 21.24 9.27 -7.09
CA GLY A 128 22.07 10.35 -6.56
C GLY A 128 22.20 10.30 -5.03
N LYS A 129 22.60 11.44 -4.44
CA LYS A 129 23.02 11.50 -3.03
C LYS A 129 21.87 11.41 -2.01
N LYS A 130 20.67 11.86 -2.38
CA LYS A 130 19.52 11.98 -1.44
C LYS A 130 18.68 10.70 -1.44
N LYS A 131 19.26 9.60 -0.97
CA LYS A 131 18.58 8.32 -0.84
C LYS A 131 17.81 8.26 0.48
N MET A 132 16.62 7.69 0.45
CA MET A 132 15.83 7.34 1.62
C MET A 132 15.47 5.85 1.56
N GLU A 133 15.37 5.22 2.71
CA GLU A 133 14.91 3.84 2.86
C GLU A 133 13.52 3.78 3.50
N PHE A 134 12.74 2.77 3.10
CA PHE A 134 11.42 2.49 3.67
C PHE A 134 11.22 0.97 3.83
N PRO A 135 10.67 0.47 4.95
CA PRO A 135 10.55 -0.97 5.18
C PRO A 135 9.62 -1.68 4.21
N LEU A 136 9.99 -2.90 3.86
CA LEU A 136 9.15 -3.86 3.16
C LEU A 136 8.74 -4.97 4.12
N ASP A 137 7.50 -5.44 3.97
CA ASP A 137 6.97 -6.55 4.74
C ASP A 137 7.33 -7.87 4.06
N LYS A 138 8.28 -8.61 4.63
CA LYS A 138 8.72 -9.89 4.06
C LYS A 138 7.70 -11.02 4.21
N ASP A 139 6.85 -10.93 5.23
CA ASP A 139 5.87 -11.97 5.57
C ASP A 139 4.55 -11.73 4.82
N SER A 140 4.33 -10.49 4.39
CA SER A 140 3.25 -10.11 3.48
C SER A 140 3.73 -9.08 2.45
N PRO A 141 4.50 -9.47 1.41
CA PRO A 141 5.10 -8.56 0.41
C PRO A 141 4.14 -7.60 -0.32
N GLY A 142 2.83 -7.85 -0.29
CA GLY A 142 1.80 -6.95 -0.81
C GLY A 142 1.28 -5.88 0.16
N ASN A 143 1.63 -5.98 1.44
CA ASN A 143 1.24 -5.04 2.47
C ASN A 143 2.28 -3.94 2.61
N VAL A 144 1.81 -2.70 2.63
CA VAL A 144 2.70 -1.56 2.82
C VAL A 144 2.95 -1.36 4.31
N TYR A 145 4.23 -1.18 4.68
CA TYR A 145 4.62 -0.87 6.06
C TYR A 145 3.80 0.29 6.63
N SER A 146 3.22 0.08 7.82
CA SER A 146 2.26 1.00 8.43
C SER A 146 2.67 1.50 9.81
N GLY A 147 3.88 1.15 10.28
CA GLY A 147 4.46 1.70 11.52
C GLY A 147 4.78 0.64 12.57
N GLN A 148 4.61 -0.64 12.27
CA GLN A 148 4.96 -1.74 13.17
C GLN A 148 6.47 -1.77 13.51
N ALA A 149 6.85 -2.59 14.49
CA ALA A 149 8.26 -2.83 14.79
C ALA A 149 8.97 -3.45 13.57
N VAL A 150 10.22 -3.03 13.32
CA VAL A 150 11.00 -3.46 12.15
C VAL A 150 12.13 -4.44 12.50
N THR A 151 12.17 -4.96 13.73
CA THR A 151 13.20 -5.91 14.19
C THR A 151 13.32 -7.12 13.28
N ASP A 152 12.16 -7.58 12.77
CA ASP A 152 12.03 -8.75 11.89
C ASP A 152 11.64 -8.37 10.46
N LEU A 153 11.73 -7.08 10.11
CA LEU A 153 11.56 -6.59 8.74
C LEU A 153 12.95 -6.22 8.23
N PRO A 154 13.66 -7.12 7.54
CA PRO A 154 15.03 -6.86 7.10
C PRO A 154 15.11 -6.00 5.84
N ASP A 155 14.03 -5.98 5.06
CA ASP A 155 14.07 -5.50 3.68
C ASP A 155 13.64 -4.04 3.60
N ARG A 156 14.27 -3.30 2.71
CA ARG A 156 14.01 -1.87 2.47
C ARG A 156 13.91 -1.61 0.99
N ILE A 157 12.91 -0.82 0.60
CA ILE A 157 12.93 -0.14 -0.68
C ILE A 157 13.76 1.13 -0.56
N VAL A 158 14.60 1.39 -1.56
CA VAL A 158 15.43 2.59 -1.62
C VAL A 158 14.89 3.51 -2.71
N LEU A 159 14.69 4.78 -2.35
CA LEU A 159 14.23 5.83 -3.25
C LEU A 159 15.14 7.05 -3.18
N GLU A 160 15.33 7.74 -4.29
CA GLU A 160 15.99 9.06 -4.32
C GLU A 160 14.92 10.15 -4.27
N VAL A 161 15.12 11.14 -3.41
CA VAL A 161 14.22 12.29 -3.24
C VAL A 161 14.94 13.58 -3.61
N LYS A 162 14.48 14.24 -4.66
CA LYS A 162 14.94 15.57 -5.09
C LYS A 162 13.84 16.59 -4.84
N GLU A 163 14.04 17.39 -3.81
CA GLU A 163 13.15 18.49 -3.48
C GLU A 163 13.50 19.75 -4.29
N GLU A 164 12.51 20.27 -5.00
CA GLU A 164 12.51 21.58 -5.65
C GLU A 164 11.49 22.51 -4.95
N LYS A 165 11.36 23.77 -5.40
CA LYS A 165 10.47 24.76 -4.74
C LYS A 165 9.00 24.32 -4.69
N LYS A 166 8.48 23.75 -5.78
CA LYS A 166 7.06 23.36 -5.92
C LYS A 166 6.85 21.87 -6.21
N VAL A 167 7.93 21.14 -6.43
CA VAL A 167 7.92 19.75 -6.89
C VAL A 167 8.83 18.93 -6.00
N THR A 168 8.41 17.71 -5.66
CA THR A 168 9.31 16.68 -5.14
C THR A 168 9.40 15.59 -6.20
N ARG A 169 10.59 15.37 -6.74
CA ARG A 169 10.84 14.25 -7.66
C ARG A 169 11.34 13.06 -6.88
N VAL A 170 10.72 11.90 -7.09
CA VAL A 170 11.09 10.66 -6.42
C VAL A 170 11.41 9.58 -7.45
N LYS A 171 12.55 8.90 -7.30
CA LYS A 171 13.01 7.83 -8.19
C LYS A 171 13.20 6.53 -7.40
N PHE A 172 12.71 5.41 -7.91
CA PHE A 172 13.09 4.09 -7.38
C PHE A 172 14.58 3.82 -7.66
N CYS A 173 15.29 3.30 -6.66
CA CYS A 173 16.72 2.99 -6.75
C CYS A 173 17.02 1.50 -6.76
N GLY A 174 16.24 0.73 -6.01
CA GLY A 174 16.49 -0.69 -5.76
C GLY A 174 15.91 -1.14 -4.42
N VAL A 175 16.26 -2.36 -4.05
CA VAL A 175 15.85 -2.99 -2.79
C VAL A 175 17.09 -3.52 -2.09
N MET A 176 17.12 -3.44 -0.77
CA MET A 176 18.18 -4.02 0.06
C MET A 176 17.62 -4.83 1.21
N ARG A 177 18.45 -5.72 1.75
CA ARG A 177 18.18 -6.55 2.91
C ARG A 177 19.26 -6.35 3.96
N HIS A 178 18.90 -6.27 5.23
CA HIS A 178 19.87 -6.37 6.32
C HIS A 178 20.64 -7.70 6.26
N GLY A 179 21.97 -7.60 6.25
CA GLY A 179 22.91 -8.71 6.35
C GLY A 179 23.03 -9.26 7.76
N ASN A 180 24.11 -10.00 8.01
CA ASN A 180 24.32 -10.69 9.28
C ASN A 180 24.79 -9.74 10.39
N ASP A 181 25.59 -8.74 10.04
CA ASP A 181 26.30 -7.88 10.99
C ASP A 181 25.68 -6.47 11.05
N GLY A 182 24.44 -6.34 10.57
CA GLY A 182 23.73 -5.05 10.46
C GLY A 182 24.05 -4.26 9.20
N ASP A 183 24.93 -4.78 8.35
CA ASP A 183 25.20 -4.33 6.99
C ASP A 183 23.98 -4.48 6.08
N PHE A 184 24.07 -4.00 4.84
CA PHE A 184 23.04 -4.16 3.82
C PHE A 184 23.58 -4.91 2.60
N LEU A 185 22.75 -5.81 2.08
CA LEU A 185 22.97 -6.56 0.85
C LEU A 185 22.00 -6.05 -0.23
N ASN A 186 22.46 -5.98 -1.48
CA ASN A 186 21.59 -5.64 -2.61
C ASN A 186 20.64 -6.80 -2.93
N CYS A 187 19.37 -6.49 -3.23
CA CYS A 187 18.41 -7.44 -3.76
C CYS A 187 18.31 -7.28 -5.29
N SER A 188 18.44 -8.40 -6.01
CA SER A 188 18.60 -8.45 -7.48
C SER A 188 17.36 -8.95 -8.21
#